data_AF-A0A7L1Y7R6-F1
#
_entry.id   AF-A0A7L1Y7R6-F1
#
_cell.length_a   1.000
_cell.length_b   1.000
_cell.length_c   1.000
_cell.angle_alpha   90.00
_cell.angle_beta   90.00
_cell.angle_gamma   90.00
#
_symmetry.space_group_name_H-M   'P 1'
#
loop_
_entity.id
_entity.type
_entity.pdbx_description
1 polymer ?
#
loop_
_entity_poly.entity_id
_entity_poly.type
_entity_poly.pdbx_seq_one_letter_code
_entity_poly.pdbx_strand_id
1 'polypeptide(L)'
;NPEKISEANVYVQVLDVNDNAPEFSKYYETFVCENAVSGKLIQTISAVDQDDSAEGHHFYFSLAQEATNNSHFTVKDNQGS
;
A
#
# COMPACT_ATOMS: atom_id res chain seq x y z
N ASN A 1 -6.36 -51.35 37.33
CA ASN A 1 -6.42 -49.87 37.29
C ASN A 1 -6.48 -49.47 35.83
N PRO A 2 -7.59 -48.93 35.28
CA PRO A 2 -7.64 -48.57 33.87
C PRO A 2 -7.03 -47.19 33.65
N GLU A 3 -6.30 -47.01 32.55
CA GLU A 3 -5.83 -45.69 32.14
C GLU A 3 -7.01 -44.84 31.68
N LYS A 4 -7.07 -43.59 32.17
CA LYS A 4 -8.07 -42.60 31.76
C LYS A 4 -7.46 -41.67 30.74
N ILE A 5 -8.13 -41.50 29.62
CA ILE A 5 -7.78 -40.55 28.57
C ILE A 5 -8.85 -39.46 28.57
N SER A 6 -8.41 -38.20 28.47
CA SER A 6 -9.26 -37.03 28.30
C SER A 6 -8.71 -36.20 27.17
N GLU A 7 -9.58 -35.73 26.30
CA GLU A 7 -9.23 -34.87 25.16
C GLU A 7 -9.99 -33.55 25.29
N ALA A 8 -9.38 -32.46 24.82
CA ALA A 8 -10.00 -31.15 24.74
C ALA A 8 -9.60 -30.47 23.43
N ASN A 9 -10.56 -29.80 22.79
CA ASN A 9 -10.29 -29.02 21.58
C ASN A 9 -9.72 -27.65 21.97
N VAL A 10 -8.62 -27.28 21.33
CA VAL A 10 -8.00 -25.96 21.48
C VAL A 10 -8.09 -25.23 20.14
N TYR A 11 -8.63 -24.02 20.17
CA TYR A 11 -8.65 -23.13 19.02
C TYR A 11 -7.50 -22.14 19.13
N VAL A 12 -6.66 -22.06 18.10
CA VAL A 12 -5.56 -21.11 18.00
C VAL A 12 -5.80 -20.24 16.78
N GLN A 13 -5.85 -18.92 17.00
CA GLN A 13 -5.91 -17.92 15.95
C GLN A 13 -4.56 -17.23 15.88
N VAL A 14 -3.96 -17.19 14.69
CA VAL A 14 -2.81 -16.34 14.42
C VAL A 14 -3.34 -14.96 14.09
N LEU A 15 -2.87 -13.95 14.82
CA LEU A 15 -3.16 -12.56 14.52
C LEU A 15 -2.05 -12.03 13.62
N ASP A 16 -2.46 -11.40 12.53
CA ASP A 16 -1.55 -10.70 11.66
C ASP A 16 -0.96 -9.47 12.36
N VAL A 17 0.30 -9.16 12.05
CA VAL A 17 1.01 -7.98 12.55
C VAL A 17 1.62 -7.28 11.34
N ASN A 18 1.76 -5.95 11.42
CA ASN A 18 2.34 -5.20 10.31
C ASN A 18 3.85 -5.46 10.22
N ASP A 19 4.25 -6.45 9.41
CA ASP A 19 5.64 -6.82 9.19
C ASP A 19 6.07 -6.78 7.72
N ASN A 20 5.13 -6.52 6.81
CA ASN A 20 5.40 -6.21 5.42
C ASN A 20 5.37 -4.68 5.21
N ALA A 21 6.21 -4.19 4.29
CA ALA A 21 6.22 -2.79 3.91
C ALA A 21 5.42 -2.61 2.60
N PRO A 22 4.80 -1.44 2.39
CA PRO A 22 4.13 -1.15 1.13
C PRO A 22 5.10 -1.18 -0.06
N GLU A 23 4.72 -1.86 -1.13
CA GLU A 23 5.48 -1.97 -2.37
C GLU A 23 4.69 -1.42 -3.55
N PHE A 24 5.37 -0.72 -4.46
CA PHE A 24 4.77 -0.32 -5.72
C PHE A 24 4.43 -1.54 -6.58
N SER A 25 3.24 -1.57 -7.17
CA SER A 25 2.77 -2.74 -7.94
C SER A 25 3.62 -3.05 -9.18
N LYS A 26 4.40 -2.07 -9.66
CA LYS A 26 5.31 -2.18 -10.80
C LYS A 26 6.24 -0.97 -10.87
N TYR A 27 7.19 -1.04 -11.80
CA TYR A 27 7.93 0.15 -12.25
C TYR A 27 7.01 1.08 -13.06
N TYR A 28 7.08 2.38 -12.79
CA TYR A 28 6.28 3.41 -13.47
C TYR A 28 7.17 4.31 -14.32
N GLU A 29 6.83 4.41 -15.60
CA GLU A 29 7.47 5.28 -16.57
C GLU A 29 6.40 5.84 -17.50
N THR A 30 6.53 7.10 -17.90
CA THR A 30 5.58 7.79 -18.78
C THR A 30 6.23 8.98 -19.47
N PHE A 31 5.56 9.48 -20.51
CA PHE A 31 6.00 10.61 -21.31
C PHE A 31 4.96 11.73 -21.25
N VAL A 32 5.41 12.97 -21.08
CA VAL A 32 4.56 14.15 -21.03
C VAL A 32 4.91 15.06 -22.20
N CYS A 33 3.93 15.45 -23.00
CA CYS A 33 4.12 16.41 -24.09
C CYS A 33 4.50 17.78 -23.52
N GLU A 34 5.41 18.49 -24.16
CA GLU A 34 5.85 19.84 -23.73
C GLU A 34 4.71 20.86 -23.67
N ASN A 35 3.67 20.67 -24.49
CA ASN A 35 2.48 21.51 -24.54
C ASN A 35 1.34 21.02 -23.63
N ALA A 36 1.62 20.09 -22.72
CA ALA A 36 0.63 19.62 -21.76
C ALA A 36 0.19 20.75 -20.82
N VAL A 37 -1.11 20.86 -20.61
CA VAL A 37 -1.68 21.85 -19.68
C VAL A 37 -1.40 21.46 -18.23
N SER A 38 -1.16 22.47 -17.38
CA SER A 38 -0.97 22.27 -15.93
C SER A 38 -2.19 21.59 -15.31
N GLY A 39 -1.95 20.65 -14.39
CA GLY A 39 -3.02 19.88 -13.74
C GLY A 39 -3.54 18.70 -14.55
N LYS A 40 -3.02 18.43 -15.75
CA LYS A 40 -3.32 17.19 -16.49
C LYS A 40 -2.89 15.98 -15.66
N LEU A 41 -3.77 14.98 -15.54
CA LEU A 41 -3.41 13.69 -14.96
C LEU A 41 -2.40 12.99 -15.88
N ILE A 42 -1.23 12.67 -15.31
CA ILE A 42 -0.12 12.05 -16.06
C ILE A 42 -0.14 10.53 -15.91
N GLN A 43 -0.21 10.04 -14.66
CA GLN A 43 -0.16 8.63 -14.34
C GLN A 43 -0.81 8.38 -12.98
N THR A 44 -1.48 7.24 -12.83
CA THR A 44 -1.90 6.70 -11.53
C THR A 44 -0.92 5.64 -11.08
N ILE A 45 -0.51 5.72 -9.81
CA ILE A 45 0.36 4.74 -9.15
C ILE A 45 -0.41 4.01 -8.05
N SER A 46 0.05 2.82 -7.69
CA SER A 46 -0.55 1.99 -6.65
C SER A 46 0.55 1.31 -5.84
N ALA A 47 0.29 1.18 -4.54
CA ALA A 47 1.08 0.35 -3.64
C ALA A 47 0.22 -0.83 -3.17
N VAL A 48 0.89 -1.90 -2.76
CA VAL A 48 0.29 -3.09 -2.17
C VAL A 48 1.11 -3.45 -0.94
N ASP A 49 0.43 -3.89 0.10
CA ASP A 49 1.01 -4.44 1.31
C ASP A 49 0.37 -5.84 1.48
N GLN A 50 1.15 -6.80 1.98
CA GLN A 50 0.72 -8.21 2.10
C GLN A 50 0.18 -8.53 3.50
N ASP A 51 0.24 -7.59 4.44
CA ASP A 51 -0.39 -7.72 5.75
C ASP A 51 -1.93 -7.81 5.61
N ASP A 52 -2.59 -8.38 6.61
CA ASP A 52 -4.05 -8.36 6.68
C ASP A 52 -4.54 -7.00 7.19
N SER A 53 -5.39 -6.32 6.42
CA SER A 53 -6.11 -5.13 6.88
C SER A 53 -7.62 -5.33 6.86
N ALA A 54 -8.26 -5.17 8.03
CA ALA A 54 -9.72 -5.23 8.17
C ALA A 54 -10.46 -4.09 7.45
N GLU A 55 -9.81 -2.93 7.27
CA GLU A 55 -10.38 -1.74 6.63
C GLU A 55 -9.75 -1.46 5.25
N GLY A 56 -8.85 -2.33 4.79
CA GLY A 56 -7.99 -2.09 3.63
C GLY A 56 -6.74 -1.27 3.99
N HIS A 57 -5.74 -1.28 3.11
CA HIS A 57 -4.51 -0.53 3.34
C HIS A 57 -4.67 0.93 2.93
N HIS A 58 -4.30 1.84 3.83
CA HIS A 58 -4.25 3.27 3.56
C HIS A 58 -2.81 3.70 3.34
N PHE A 59 -2.47 4.06 2.11
CA PHE A 59 -1.13 4.48 1.72
C PHE A 59 -1.06 5.98 1.52
N TYR A 60 0.02 6.61 1.99
CA TYR A 60 0.32 8.00 1.70
C TYR A 60 1.43 8.10 0.66
N PHE A 61 1.21 8.89 -0.39
CA PHE A 61 2.19 9.11 -1.44
C PHE A 61 2.78 10.52 -1.40
N SER A 62 4.09 10.62 -1.53
CA SER A 62 4.83 11.89 -1.62
C SER A 62 5.95 11.79 -2.66
N LEU A 63 6.29 12.91 -3.28
CA LEU A 63 7.49 12.99 -4.12
C LEU A 63 8.74 13.10 -3.24
N ALA A 64 9.83 12.45 -3.68
CA ALA A 64 11.12 12.56 -3.02
C ALA A 64 11.60 14.02 -2.97
N GLN A 65 12.37 14.37 -1.94
CA GLN A 65 12.76 15.77 -1.68
C GLN A 65 13.58 16.40 -2.82
N GLU A 66 14.36 15.60 -3.55
CA GLU A 66 15.03 16.04 -4.78
C GLU A 66 14.06 16.49 -5.88
N ALA A 67 12.88 15.86 -5.97
CA ALA A 67 11.82 16.19 -6.91
C ALA A 67 10.88 17.30 -6.39
N THR A 68 11.02 17.73 -5.14
CA THR A 68 10.28 18.92 -4.66
C THR A 68 11.01 20.22 -4.98
N ASN A 69 12.29 20.15 -5.37
CA ASN A 69 13.05 21.29 -5.87
C ASN A 69 12.57 21.78 -7.25
N ASN A 70 11.86 20.94 -8.01
CA ASN A 70 11.24 21.27 -9.29
C ASN A 70 9.72 21.05 -9.21
N SER A 71 8.97 22.09 -8.86
CA SER A 71 7.51 22.05 -8.60
C SER A 71 6.62 21.83 -9.84
N HIS A 72 7.11 21.16 -10.89
CA HIS A 72 6.35 20.90 -12.12
C HIS A 72 5.37 19.74 -12.00
N PHE A 73 5.61 18.82 -11.05
CA PHE A 73 4.77 17.66 -10.81
C PHE A 73 4.23 17.66 -9.39
N THR A 74 3.03 17.13 -9.22
CA THR A 74 2.41 16.93 -7.90
C THR A 74 1.85 15.51 -7.86
N VAL A 75 1.92 14.89 -6.69
CA VAL A 75 1.19 13.66 -6.40
C VAL A 75 -0.02 14.03 -5.56
N LYS A 76 -1.18 13.51 -5.95
CA LYS A 76 -2.41 13.59 -5.16
C LYS A 76 -2.73 12.19 -4.73
N ASP A 77 -2.88 12.02 -3.43
CA ASP A 77 -3.33 10.77 -2.87
C ASP A 77 -4.82 10.60 -3.14
N ASN A 78 -5.26 9.38 -3.43
CA ASN A 78 -6.67 9.08 -3.72
C ASN A 78 -7.43 8.72 -2.44
N GLN A 79 -7.06 9.32 -1.31
CA GLN A 79 -7.71 9.18 -0.01
C GLN A 79 -9.13 9.79 -0.07
N GLY A 80 -10.08 9.06 -0.66
CA GLY A 80 -11.48 9.45 -0.74
C GLY A 80 -12.22 8.93 -1.97
N SER A 81 -12.97 7.85 -1.77
CA SER A 81 -14.41 7.84 -2.06
C SER A 81 -15.14 7.66 -0.74
#